data_AF-A0A7Y0PVL0-F1
#
_entry.id   AF-A0A7Y0PVL0-F1
#
_cell.length_a   1.000
_cell.length_b   1.000
_cell.length_c   1.000
_cell.angle_alpha   90.00
_cell.angle_beta   90.00
_cell.angle_gamma   90.00
#
_symmetry.space_group_name_H-M   'P 1'
#
loop_
_entity.id
_entity.type
_entity.pdbx_description
1 polymer ?
#
loop_
_entity_poly.entity_id
_entity_poly.type
_entity_poly.pdbx_seq_one_letter_code
_entity_poly.pdbx_strand_id
1 'polypeptide(L)'
;MSELVIKSLKDLDGLRSAPDLDATQSKYLLDQLCASMGDADWFTVGIMAPSSSLAIFVLREMESRFNWSAMNVVDKPAGEGPVFLKANQKTGDIHVRIEHGLGEGVLLSCQHNNEEKEADTLGPFPLDFFRIKD
;
A
#
# COMPACT_ATOMS: atom_id res chain seq x y z
N MET A 1 -20.17 -7.21 -19.54
CA MET A 1 -19.27 -6.29 -18.82
C MET A 1 -17.87 -6.59 -19.30
N SER A 2 -17.15 -5.61 -19.86
CA SER A 2 -15.75 -5.81 -20.25
C SER A 2 -14.94 -6.03 -18.98
N GLU A 3 -14.16 -7.11 -18.94
CA GLU A 3 -13.17 -7.31 -17.87
C GLU A 3 -12.22 -6.10 -17.86
N LEU A 4 -12.04 -5.50 -16.68
CA LEU A 4 -11.11 -4.41 -16.48
C LEU A 4 -9.70 -4.99 -16.60
N VAL A 5 -9.07 -4.81 -17.76
CA VAL A 5 -7.70 -5.29 -17.99
C VAL A 5 -6.73 -4.25 -17.45
N ILE A 6 -6.18 -4.49 -16.27
CA ILE A 6 -5.14 -3.66 -15.67
C ILE A 6 -3.84 -3.84 -16.44
N LYS A 7 -3.27 -2.76 -16.97
CA LYS A 7 -2.03 -2.78 -17.76
C LYS A 7 -0.95 -1.87 -17.18
N SER A 8 -1.32 -0.86 -16.40
CA SER A 8 -0.41 0.15 -15.87
C SER A 8 -0.84 0.61 -14.48
N LEU A 9 0.04 1.30 -13.76
CA LEU A 9 -0.29 1.88 -12.44
C LEU A 9 -1.52 2.79 -12.51
N LYS A 10 -1.66 3.57 -13.60
CA LYS A 10 -2.77 4.50 -13.83
C LYS A 10 -4.13 3.80 -13.92
N ASP A 11 -4.17 2.53 -14.31
CA ASP A 11 -5.42 1.77 -14.36
C ASP A 11 -5.94 1.43 -12.95
N LEU A 12 -5.12 1.62 -11.90
CA LEU A 12 -5.52 1.47 -10.51
C LEU A 12 -6.15 2.73 -9.93
N ASP A 13 -5.94 3.89 -10.57
CA ASP A 13 -6.38 5.20 -10.07
C ASP A 13 -7.89 5.22 -9.84
N GLY A 14 -8.28 5.65 -8.63
CA GLY A 14 -9.69 5.79 -8.26
C GLY A 14 -10.43 4.47 -8.02
N LEU A 15 -9.78 3.30 -8.14
CA LEU A 15 -10.39 2.06 -7.70
C LEU A 15 -10.57 2.08 -6.18
N ARG A 16 -11.78 1.70 -5.73
CA ARG A 16 -12.08 1.57 -4.31
C ARG A 16 -11.45 0.32 -3.68
N SER A 17 -11.22 -0.73 -4.46
CA SER A 17 -10.62 -1.97 -3.98
C SER A 17 -9.65 -2.48 -5.01
N ALA A 18 -8.60 -3.13 -4.54
CA ALA A 18 -7.60 -3.75 -5.40
C ALA A 18 -8.28 -4.74 -6.35
N PRO A 19 -7.93 -4.69 -7.65
CA PRO A 19 -8.39 -5.68 -8.61
C PRO A 19 -7.65 -7.01 -8.41
N ASP A 20 -8.23 -8.10 -8.91
CA ASP A 20 -7.49 -9.34 -9.07
C ASP A 20 -6.42 -9.15 -10.16
N LEU A 21 -5.19 -9.55 -9.85
CA LEU A 21 -4.05 -9.46 -10.76
C LEU A 21 -3.45 -10.84 -10.99
N ASP A 22 -3.17 -11.17 -12.25
CA ASP A 22 -2.35 -12.33 -12.56
C ASP A 22 -0.85 -12.06 -12.30
N ALA A 23 -0.04 -13.11 -12.29
CA ALA A 23 1.39 -12.99 -12.00
C ALA A 23 2.16 -12.09 -12.98
N THR A 24 1.73 -12.01 -14.24
CA THR A 24 2.35 -11.16 -15.26
C THR A 24 2.02 -9.71 -14.98
N GLN A 25 0.76 -9.40 -14.68
CA GLN A 25 0.31 -8.07 -14.29
C GLN A 25 1.00 -7.64 -13.00
N SER A 26 1.04 -8.48 -11.97
CA SER A 26 1.71 -8.14 -10.70
C SER A 26 3.17 -7.81 -10.91
N LYS A 27 3.89 -8.61 -11.70
CA LYS A 27 5.31 -8.34 -12.01
C LYS A 27 5.48 -7.01 -12.75
N TYR A 28 4.69 -6.77 -13.78
CA TYR A 28 4.80 -5.57 -14.60
C TYR A 28 4.45 -4.28 -13.84
N LEU A 29 3.46 -4.35 -12.95
CA LEU A 29 3.11 -3.24 -12.06
C LEU A 29 4.17 -3.02 -11.00
N LEU A 30 4.79 -4.08 -10.47
CA LEU A 30 5.88 -3.97 -9.50
C LEU A 30 7.11 -3.28 -10.13
N ASP A 31 7.44 -3.60 -11.38
CA ASP A 31 8.54 -2.95 -12.11
C ASP A 31 8.27 -1.44 -12.29
N GLN A 32 7.04 -1.06 -12.66
CA GLN A 32 6.62 0.35 -12.75
C GLN A 32 6.67 1.04 -11.37
N LEU A 33 6.18 0.36 -10.34
CA LEU A 33 6.16 0.89 -8.98
C LEU A 33 7.57 1.18 -8.49
N CYS A 34 8.51 0.25 -8.68
CA CYS A 34 9.91 0.45 -8.31
C CYS A 34 10.55 1.63 -9.05
N ALA A 35 10.18 1.88 -10.31
CA ALA A 35 10.63 3.06 -11.04
C ALA A 35 10.08 4.35 -10.42
N SER A 36 8.78 4.42 -10.10
CA SER A 36 8.16 5.58 -9.46
C SER A 36 8.73 5.85 -8.06
N MET A 37 9.02 4.80 -7.29
CA MET A 37 9.64 4.91 -5.97
C MET A 37 11.06 5.52 -6.02
N GLY A 38 11.76 5.42 -7.15
CA GLY A 38 13.12 5.92 -7.29
C GLY A 38 13.28 7.44 -7.24
N ASP A 39 12.22 8.22 -7.49
CA ASP A 39 12.23 9.70 -7.38
C ASP A 39 11.73 10.21 -6.02
N ALA A 40 11.23 9.31 -5.16
CA ALA A 40 10.67 9.65 -3.87
C ALA A 40 11.75 9.75 -2.78
N ASP A 41 11.55 10.67 -1.83
CA ASP A 41 12.44 10.81 -0.66
C ASP A 41 12.02 9.88 0.49
N TRP A 42 10.71 9.63 0.62
CA TRP A 42 10.11 8.78 1.65
C TRP A 42 8.68 8.38 1.24
N PHE A 43 8.05 7.49 2.00
CA PHE A 43 6.72 6.96 1.67
C PHE A 43 5.71 7.06 2.81
N THR A 44 4.43 7.16 2.45
CA THR A 44 3.33 6.76 3.34
C THR A 44 2.61 5.56 2.76
N VAL A 45 2.20 4.63 3.62
CA VAL A 45 1.43 3.45 3.22
C VAL A 45 0.03 3.52 3.84
N GLY A 46 -1.00 3.37 3.02
CA GLY A 46 -2.37 3.15 3.47
C GLY A 46 -2.77 1.71 3.19
N ILE A 47 -3.25 0.97 4.19
CA ILE A 47 -3.69 -0.42 4.01
C ILE A 47 -5.13 -0.55 4.47
N MET A 48 -6.01 -0.95 3.55
CA MET A 48 -7.41 -1.28 3.79
C MET A 48 -7.52 -2.80 3.88
N ALA A 49 -7.83 -3.33 5.06
CA ALA A 49 -7.82 -4.77 5.30
C ALA A 49 -8.93 -5.20 6.27
N PRO A 50 -9.35 -6.47 6.25
CA PRO A 50 -10.39 -7.00 7.14
C PRO A 50 -9.99 -7.08 8.62
N SER A 51 -8.71 -6.88 8.98
CA SER A 51 -8.26 -6.87 10.38
C SER A 51 -6.95 -6.09 10.59
N SER A 52 -6.73 -5.62 11.82
CA SER A 52 -5.46 -4.98 12.23
C SER A 52 -4.26 -5.88 11.98
N SER A 53 -4.38 -7.16 12.32
CA SER A 53 -3.30 -8.14 12.20
C SER A 53 -2.87 -8.33 10.75
N LEU A 54 -3.83 -8.42 9.82
CA LEU A 54 -3.52 -8.55 8.40
C LEU A 54 -2.90 -7.26 7.85
N ALA A 55 -3.43 -6.08 8.20
CA ALA A 55 -2.85 -4.81 7.75
C ALA A 55 -1.38 -4.67 8.20
N ILE A 56 -1.08 -4.98 9.46
CA ILE A 56 0.29 -4.94 10.00
C ILE A 56 1.16 -5.98 9.29
N PHE A 57 0.67 -7.20 9.09
CA PHE A 57 1.41 -8.24 8.37
C PHE A 57 1.82 -7.79 6.96
N VAL A 58 0.90 -7.21 6.20
CA VAL A 58 1.17 -6.70 4.85
C VAL A 58 2.22 -5.59 4.88
N LEU A 59 2.17 -4.69 5.87
CA LEU A 59 3.22 -3.68 6.04
C LEU A 59 4.58 -4.31 6.32
N ARG A 60 4.67 -5.36 7.15
CA ARG A 60 5.94 -6.05 7.42
C ARG A 60 6.52 -6.71 6.17
N GLU A 61 5.67 -7.26 5.31
CA GLU A 61 6.10 -7.78 4.00
C GLU A 61 6.70 -6.66 3.14
N MET A 62 6.07 -5.48 3.09
CA MET A 62 6.62 -4.33 2.37
C MET A 62 7.95 -3.86 2.95
N GLU A 63 8.06 -3.75 4.27
CA GLU A 63 9.30 -3.37 4.95
C GLU A 63 10.43 -4.34 4.62
N SER A 64 10.16 -5.64 4.61
CA SER A 64 11.14 -6.65 4.21
C SER A 64 11.50 -6.54 2.71
N ARG A 65 10.49 -6.45 1.85
CA ARG A 65 10.63 -6.44 0.38
C ARG A 65 11.44 -5.24 -0.13
N PHE A 66 11.29 -4.09 0.51
CA PHE A 66 11.97 -2.83 0.16
C PHE A 66 13.12 -2.47 1.11
N ASN A 67 13.46 -3.35 2.05
CA ASN A 67 14.50 -3.14 3.05
C ASN A 67 14.33 -1.82 3.83
N TRP A 68 13.09 -1.51 4.21
CA TRP A 68 12.78 -0.36 5.05
C TRP A 68 13.05 -0.67 6.52
N SER A 69 13.36 0.37 7.30
CA SER A 69 13.36 0.24 8.74
C SER A 69 11.96 -0.07 9.25
N ALA A 70 11.86 -1.01 10.19
CA ALA A 70 10.59 -1.39 10.78
C ALA A 70 9.94 -0.21 11.51
N MET A 71 8.71 0.12 11.14
CA MET A 71 7.92 1.18 11.77
C MET A 71 7.21 0.68 13.03
N ASN A 72 6.84 1.59 13.91
CA ASN A 72 6.29 1.31 15.24
C ASN A 72 4.78 1.50 15.26
N VAL A 73 4.06 0.55 15.86
CA VAL A 73 2.61 0.70 16.10
C VAL A 73 2.41 1.64 17.29
N VAL A 74 1.97 2.86 16.98
CA VAL A 74 1.70 3.90 17.98
C VAL A 74 0.26 3.84 18.47
N ASP A 75 -0.67 3.54 17.56
CA ASP A 75 -2.09 3.42 17.87
C ASP A 75 -2.71 2.22 17.16
N LYS A 76 -3.53 1.45 17.88
CA LYS A 76 -4.24 0.28 17.38
C LYS A 76 -5.54 0.08 18.17
N PRO A 77 -6.68 -0.17 17.51
CA PRO A 77 -7.93 -0.45 18.19
C PRO A 77 -7.84 -1.75 19.00
N ALA A 78 -8.61 -1.80 20.08
CA ALA A 78 -8.83 -3.02 20.87
C ALA A 78 -9.90 -3.94 20.25
N GLY A 79 -10.80 -3.38 19.45
CA GLY A 79 -11.87 -4.13 18.78
C GLY A 79 -11.42 -4.84 17.51
N GLU A 80 -12.25 -5.79 17.09
CA GLU A 80 -12.11 -6.51 15.82
C GLU A 80 -12.94 -5.83 14.71
N GLY A 81 -12.49 -5.98 13.47
CA GLY A 81 -13.20 -5.47 12.29
C GLY A 81 -12.27 -4.99 11.19
N PRO A 82 -12.84 -4.55 10.05
CA PRO A 82 -12.07 -3.96 8.97
C PRO A 82 -11.39 -2.68 9.45
N VAL A 83 -10.19 -2.44 8.95
CA VAL A 83 -9.34 -1.34 9.38
C VAL A 83 -8.80 -0.54 8.22
N PHE A 84 -8.43 0.68 8.54
CA PHE A 84 -7.43 1.42 7.80
C PHE A 84 -6.17 1.56 8.65
N LEU A 85 -5.05 1.10 8.11
CA LEU A 85 -3.73 1.34 8.65
C LEU A 85 -3.07 2.47 7.85
N LYS A 86 -2.52 3.47 8.55
CA LYS A 86 -1.66 4.51 7.98
C LYS A 86 -0.25 4.37 8.57
N ALA A 87 0.73 4.07 7.74
CA ALA A 87 2.14 4.09 8.10
C ALA A 87 2.83 5.30 7.47
N ASN A 88 3.69 5.96 8.23
CA ASN A 88 4.46 7.10 7.76
C ASN A 88 5.95 6.81 7.95
N GLN A 89 6.68 6.60 6.86
CA GLN A 89 8.09 6.25 6.92
C GLN A 89 8.96 7.39 7.48
N LYS A 90 8.55 8.65 7.30
CA LYS A 90 9.32 9.81 7.79
C LYS A 90 9.28 9.93 9.31
N THR A 91 8.16 9.60 9.95
CA THR A 91 8.07 9.60 11.42
C THR A 91 8.40 8.23 12.02
N GLY A 92 8.22 7.16 11.24
CA GLY A 92 8.35 5.78 11.69
C GLY A 92 7.11 5.24 12.40
N ASP A 93 5.95 5.91 12.26
CA ASP A 93 4.75 5.59 13.02
C ASP A 93 3.70 4.87 12.17
N ILE A 94 2.97 3.97 12.84
CA ILE A 94 1.81 3.25 12.34
C ILE A 94 0.61 3.57 13.23
N HIS A 95 -0.46 4.05 12.60
CA HIS A 95 -1.76 4.23 13.23
C HIS A 95 -2.78 3.34 12.55
N VAL A 96 -3.54 2.59 13.34
CA VAL A 96 -4.62 1.73 12.86
C VAL A 96 -5.94 2.23 13.44
N ARG A 97 -6.99 2.26 12.63
CA ARG A 97 -8.36 2.53 13.08
C ARG A 97 -9.34 1.54 12.44
N ILE A 98 -10.42 1.21 13.15
CA ILE A 98 -11.54 0.46 12.57
C ILE A 98 -12.23 1.38 11.57
N GLU A 99 -12.44 0.91 10.34
CA GLU A 99 -13.15 1.67 9.32
C GLU A 99 -13.86 0.72 8.35
N HIS A 100 -15.18 0.92 8.20
CA HIS A 100 -16.02 0.08 7.36
C HIS A 100 -16.21 0.71 5.98
N GLY A 101 -16.30 -0.12 4.95
CA GLY A 101 -16.66 0.35 3.60
C GLY A 101 -15.52 1.04 2.84
N LEU A 102 -14.26 0.77 3.17
CA LEU A 102 -13.13 1.28 2.40
C LEU A 102 -12.79 0.44 1.17
N GLY A 103 -13.19 -0.83 1.13
CA GLY A 103 -12.62 -1.80 0.20
C GLY A 103 -11.41 -2.50 0.80
N GLU A 104 -10.62 -3.18 -0.03
CA GLU A 104 -9.39 -3.86 0.39
C GLU A 104 -8.23 -3.53 -0.56
N GLY A 105 -7.02 -3.39 -0.03
CA GLY A 105 -5.82 -3.15 -0.81
C GLY A 105 -4.81 -2.23 -0.14
N VAL A 106 -3.71 -1.98 -0.84
CA VAL A 106 -2.58 -1.17 -0.39
C VAL A 106 -2.42 0.05 -1.28
N LEU A 107 -2.33 1.23 -0.68
CA LEU A 107 -1.95 2.48 -1.31
C LEU A 107 -0.53 2.84 -0.88
N LEU A 108 0.32 3.21 -1.83
CA LEU A 108 1.66 3.73 -1.57
C LEU A 108 1.76 5.15 -2.09
N SER A 109 1.94 6.13 -1.20
CA SER A 109 2.22 7.50 -1.62
C SER A 109 3.72 7.78 -1.60
N CYS A 110 4.25 8.19 -2.74
CA CYS A 110 5.60 8.68 -2.94
C CYS A 110 5.66 10.15 -2.49
N GLN A 111 6.50 10.45 -1.52
CA GLN A 111 6.58 11.77 -0.90
C GLN A 111 7.94 12.41 -1.17
N HIS A 112 7.97 13.74 -1.20
CA HIS A 112 9.18 14.51 -1.45
C HIS A 112 9.44 15.48 -0.29
N ASN A 113 10.71 15.83 -0.06
CA ASN A 113 11.11 16.87 0.88
C ASN A 113 10.97 18.27 0.28
N ASN A 114 11.02 18.38 -1.04
CA ASN A 114 10.71 19.62 -1.74
C ASN A 114 9.19 19.83 -1.78
N GLU A 115 8.70 20.89 -1.14
CA GLU A 115 7.27 21.24 -1.08
C GLU A 115 6.67 21.62 -2.43
N GLU A 116 7.50 21.93 -3.44
CA GLU A 116 7.05 22.19 -4.82
C GLU A 116 6.74 20.91 -5.60
N LYS A 117 7.19 19.74 -5.11
CA LYS A 117 6.86 18.45 -5.72
C LYS A 117 5.61 17.86 -5.07
N GLU A 118 4.61 17.56 -5.89
CA GLU A 118 3.40 16.87 -5.42
C GLU A 118 3.68 15.41 -5.10
N ALA A 119 2.97 14.87 -4.11
CA ALA A 119 3.02 13.47 -3.78
C ALA A 119 2.14 12.66 -4.74
N ASP A 120 2.66 11.55 -5.25
CA ASP A 120 1.90 10.63 -6.10
C ASP A 120 1.43 9.42 -5.29
N THR A 121 0.15 9.05 -5.40
CA THR A 121 -0.43 7.92 -4.66
C THR A 121 -0.80 6.80 -5.61
N LEU A 122 -0.13 5.66 -5.44
CA LEU A 122 -0.20 4.50 -6.32
C LEU A 122 -1.03 3.40 -5.67
N GLY A 123 -1.89 2.73 -6.46
CA GLY A 123 -2.74 1.62 -6.02
C GLY A 123 -4.23 1.94 -6.16
N PRO A 124 -5.11 1.11 -5.55
CA PRO A 124 -4.82 0.05 -4.59
C PRO A 124 -4.23 -1.23 -5.20
N PHE A 125 -3.16 -1.74 -4.59
CA PHE A 125 -2.58 -3.05 -4.89
C PHE A 125 -3.22 -4.16 -4.04
N PRO A 126 -3.30 -5.41 -4.52
CA PRO A 126 -3.72 -6.55 -3.70
C PRO A 126 -2.94 -6.68 -2.39
N LEU A 127 -3.58 -7.18 -1.34
CA LEU A 127 -2.97 -7.33 -0.02
C LEU A 127 -1.76 -8.30 0.00
N ASP A 128 -1.65 -9.18 -0.99
CA ASP A 128 -0.55 -10.12 -1.15
C ASP A 128 0.49 -9.68 -2.21
N PHE A 129 0.31 -8.50 -2.82
CA PHE A 129 1.13 -8.01 -3.93
C PHE A 129 2.62 -7.91 -3.60
N PHE A 130 2.95 -7.59 -2.35
CA PHE A 130 4.33 -7.38 -1.89
C PHE A 130 4.97 -8.59 -1.22
N ARG A 131 4.27 -9.74 -1.18
CA ARG A 131 4.84 -10.95 -0.58
C ARG A 131 6.14 -11.34 -1.25
N ILE A 132 7.14 -11.67 -0.44
CA ILE A 132 8.36 -12.29 -0.96
C ILE A 132 7.98 -13.69 -1.43
N LYS A 133 8.10 -13.95 -2.73
CA LYS A 133 7.93 -15.29 -3.30
C LYS A 133 9.30 -15.97 -3.25
N ASP A 134 9.37 -17.09 -2.52
CA ASP A 134 10.53 -17.99 -2.47
C ASP A 134 10.89 -18.55 -3.85
#